data_AF-A0AA88A808-F1
#
_entry.id   AF-A0AA88A808-F1
#
_cell.length_a   1.000
_cell.length_b   1.000
_cell.length_c   1.000
_cell.angle_alpha   90.00
_cell.angle_beta   90.00
_cell.angle_gamma   90.00
#
_symmetry.space_group_name_H-M   'P 1'
#
loop_
_entity.id
_entity.type
_entity.pdbx_description
1 polymer ?
#
loop_
_entity_poly.entity_id
_entity_poly.type
_entity_poly.pdbx_seq_one_letter_code
_entity_poly.pdbx_strand_id
1 'polypeptide(L)'
;MQPVRSTSTYPVCKCLKGFRPKSPKDWDKLVWSAGCERKWELNCGNGDGFVMYKALKLPDHSYSAENMSLSLEECETECTRNCSCTAYTRLHFYGNAWRCVMWYEDLVDMRNFPNGGKELYIRMLQQELKSIGDAEKRKQVRHTVTIVISTVSGFLLIGIIGWYVFRSRKTKRQNQTRKKLLPWRKRFDIIMGIARGLLYLHQDSRLRIIHRDLKASNILLDIEMNLKISDFGIARIFGGEQTQERTRRVMGTYGYMSPEYVMSGHFSVKSDVFSFGVLVLEIVSGERNWGFYHPDHDLSLLGHAWKLWNEEKPLELMDAQMVGSFSANEVIRCVKVGLLCVQQRVEDRPTMSSVLSILGNENLMVPEPKKPGFVTEVSFFGTETFSSRKKTSYR
;
A
#
# COMPACT_ATOMS: atom_id res chain seq x y z
N MET A 1 -37.83 -32.86 -23.84
CA MET A 1 -37.88 -31.67 -22.96
C MET A 1 -37.36 -30.42 -23.66
N GLN A 2 -38.10 -29.31 -23.60
CA GLN A 2 -37.63 -28.00 -24.10
C GLN A 2 -36.71 -27.28 -23.10
N PRO A 3 -35.80 -26.43 -23.58
CA PRO A 3 -34.84 -25.77 -22.72
C PRO A 3 -35.43 -24.52 -22.06
N VAL A 4 -34.98 -24.21 -20.83
CA VAL A 4 -35.59 -23.13 -20.04
C VAL A 4 -34.94 -21.80 -20.40
N ARG A 5 -35.77 -20.82 -20.79
CA ARG A 5 -35.34 -19.47 -21.17
C ARG A 5 -35.00 -18.63 -19.93
N SER A 6 -33.82 -18.01 -19.93
CA SER A 6 -33.36 -17.05 -18.90
C SER A 6 -34.11 -15.72 -18.98
N THR A 7 -34.19 -15.00 -17.86
CA THR A 7 -34.79 -13.66 -17.74
C THR A 7 -33.81 -12.51 -17.99
N SER A 8 -32.60 -12.78 -18.50
CA SER A 8 -31.62 -11.74 -18.86
C SER A 8 -32.04 -10.93 -20.10
N THR A 9 -31.53 -9.71 -20.22
CA THR A 9 -31.68 -8.81 -21.39
C THR A 9 -31.32 -9.48 -22.72
N TYR A 10 -30.48 -10.51 -22.67
CA TYR A 10 -30.27 -11.50 -23.74
C TYR A 10 -30.68 -12.88 -23.22
N PRO A 11 -31.89 -13.37 -23.54
CA PRO A 11 -32.40 -14.60 -22.94
C PRO A 11 -31.72 -15.81 -23.56
N VAL A 12 -30.82 -16.45 -22.81
CA VAL A 12 -30.14 -17.70 -23.17
C VAL A 12 -30.96 -18.89 -22.66
N CYS A 13 -31.13 -19.93 -23.49
CA CYS A 13 -31.75 -21.17 -23.07
C CYS A 13 -30.75 -22.07 -22.34
N LYS A 14 -31.21 -22.76 -21.28
CA LYS A 14 -30.39 -23.70 -20.50
C LYS A 14 -31.14 -24.99 -20.23
N CYS A 15 -30.44 -26.13 -20.34
CA CYS A 15 -30.96 -27.41 -19.83
C CYS A 15 -30.92 -27.42 -18.30
N LEU A 16 -31.97 -27.96 -17.67
CA LEU A 16 -32.01 -28.15 -16.22
C LEU A 16 -30.92 -29.13 -15.76
N LYS A 17 -30.59 -29.11 -14.46
CA LYS A 17 -29.66 -30.11 -13.90
C LYS A 17 -30.23 -31.51 -14.17
N GLY A 18 -29.40 -32.46 -14.59
CA GLY A 18 -29.84 -33.78 -15.03
C GLY A 18 -30.19 -33.93 -16.50
N PHE A 19 -30.20 -32.83 -17.25
CA PHE A 19 -30.40 -32.84 -18.69
C PHE A 19 -29.17 -32.29 -19.42
N ARG A 20 -28.98 -32.73 -20.66
CA ARG A 20 -27.95 -32.24 -21.58
C ARG A 20 -28.56 -31.84 -22.92
N PRO A 21 -27.92 -30.94 -23.69
CA PRO A 21 -28.36 -30.65 -25.05
C PRO A 21 -28.35 -31.91 -25.91
N LYS A 22 -29.40 -32.13 -26.71
CA LYS A 22 -29.40 -33.22 -27.71
C LYS A 22 -28.33 -33.00 -28.78
N SER A 23 -28.08 -31.74 -29.15
CA SER A 23 -27.01 -31.33 -30.06
C SER A 23 -26.09 -30.30 -29.40
N PRO A 24 -24.96 -30.72 -28.80
CA PRO A 24 -23.99 -29.79 -28.21
C PRO A 24 -23.43 -28.78 -29.22
N LYS A 25 -23.20 -29.22 -30.47
CA LYS A 25 -22.65 -28.39 -31.54
C LYS A 25 -23.56 -27.21 -31.92
N ASP A 26 -24.88 -27.44 -31.94
CA ASP A 26 -25.85 -26.38 -32.22
C ASP A 26 -26.05 -25.49 -31.00
N TRP A 27 -25.97 -26.08 -29.81
CA TRP A 27 -26.08 -25.37 -28.54
C TRP A 27 -25.01 -24.28 -28.36
N ASP A 28 -23.76 -24.60 -28.74
CA ASP A 28 -22.63 -23.66 -28.70
C ASP A 28 -22.79 -22.53 -29.74
N LYS A 29 -23.58 -22.75 -30.78
CA LYS A 29 -23.94 -21.75 -31.81
C LYS A 29 -25.21 -20.96 -31.46
N LEU A 30 -25.72 -21.07 -30.24
CA LEU A 30 -26.96 -20.45 -29.76
C LEU A 30 -28.22 -20.94 -30.50
N VAL A 31 -28.20 -22.16 -31.03
CA VAL A 31 -29.34 -22.83 -31.65
C VAL A 31 -29.85 -23.93 -30.72
N TRP A 32 -31.04 -23.73 -30.15
CA TRP A 32 -31.58 -24.61 -29.10
C TRP A 32 -32.77 -25.47 -29.54
N SER A 33 -33.06 -25.52 -30.84
CA SER A 33 -34.23 -26.19 -31.43
C SER A 33 -34.30 -27.68 -31.11
N ALA A 34 -33.15 -28.35 -30.99
CA ALA A 34 -33.07 -29.77 -30.64
C ALA A 34 -33.46 -30.07 -29.18
N GLY A 35 -33.49 -29.05 -28.31
CA GLY A 35 -33.88 -29.19 -26.91
C GLY A 35 -32.91 -30.01 -26.05
N CYS A 36 -33.44 -30.53 -24.95
CA CYS A 36 -32.68 -31.26 -23.94
C CYS A 36 -33.14 -32.72 -23.84
N GLU A 37 -32.19 -33.60 -23.55
CA GLU A 37 -32.41 -35.00 -23.19
C GLU A 37 -31.87 -35.31 -21.80
N ARG A 38 -32.38 -36.37 -21.17
CA ARG A 38 -31.87 -36.85 -19.89
C ARG A 38 -30.43 -37.32 -20.06
N LYS A 39 -29.61 -37.09 -19.03
CA LYS A 39 -28.25 -37.65 -19.01
C LYS A 39 -28.23 -39.15 -18.74
N TRP A 40 -29.23 -39.63 -17.99
CA TRP A 40 -29.36 -41.01 -17.54
C TRP A 40 -30.80 -41.50 -17.74
N GLU A 41 -30.94 -42.78 -18.06
CA GLU A 41 -32.24 -43.46 -18.11
C GLU A 41 -32.80 -43.66 -16.69
N LEU A 42 -34.14 -43.61 -16.57
CA LEU A 42 -34.83 -43.85 -15.29
C LEU A 42 -35.00 -45.35 -15.08
N ASN A 43 -34.83 -45.81 -13.83
CA ASN A 43 -34.91 -47.23 -13.48
C ASN A 43 -36.17 -47.51 -12.66
N CYS A 44 -37.33 -47.10 -13.18
CA CYS A 44 -38.62 -47.09 -12.50
C CYS A 44 -38.77 -48.20 -11.44
N GLY A 45 -38.94 -47.80 -10.18
CA GLY A 45 -38.90 -48.68 -9.01
C GLY A 45 -38.25 -47.98 -7.81
N ASN A 46 -37.53 -48.72 -6.97
CA ASN A 46 -36.89 -48.22 -5.73
C ASN A 46 -35.64 -47.34 -5.95
N GLY A 47 -35.40 -46.87 -7.18
CA GLY A 47 -34.13 -46.25 -7.60
C GLY A 47 -34.25 -44.86 -8.22
N ASP A 48 -35.43 -44.26 -8.25
CA ASP A 48 -35.65 -42.89 -8.71
C ASP A 48 -36.05 -41.98 -7.54
N GLY A 49 -35.92 -40.67 -7.73
CA GLY A 49 -36.45 -39.66 -6.82
C GLY A 49 -36.72 -38.35 -7.55
N PHE A 50 -36.95 -37.26 -6.83
CA PHE A 50 -37.33 -35.99 -7.44
C PHE A 50 -36.39 -34.84 -7.09
N VAL A 51 -36.11 -34.00 -8.08
CA VAL A 51 -35.42 -32.71 -7.89
C VAL A 51 -36.43 -31.59 -7.98
N MET A 52 -36.46 -30.77 -6.95
CA MET A 52 -37.31 -29.58 -6.89
C MET A 52 -36.63 -28.39 -7.59
N TYR A 53 -37.39 -27.77 -8.49
CA TYR A 53 -37.03 -26.53 -9.17
C TYR A 53 -38.02 -25.43 -8.79
N LYS A 54 -37.50 -24.26 -8.41
CA LYS A 54 -38.30 -23.08 -8.03
C LYS A 54 -38.44 -22.08 -9.17
N ALA A 55 -39.44 -21.21 -9.03
CA ALA A 55 -39.64 -20.03 -9.87
C ALA A 55 -39.79 -20.37 -11.36
N LEU A 56 -40.55 -21.43 -11.67
CA LEU A 56 -40.80 -21.82 -13.05
C LEU A 56 -42.22 -21.47 -13.49
N LYS A 57 -42.37 -21.08 -14.76
CA LYS A 57 -43.63 -21.32 -15.49
C LYS A 57 -43.76 -22.84 -15.67
N LEU A 58 -44.89 -23.39 -15.21
CA LEU A 58 -45.18 -24.81 -15.33
C LEU A 58 -45.36 -25.23 -16.80
N PRO A 59 -45.04 -26.47 -17.15
CA PRO A 59 -45.22 -26.98 -18.50
C PRO A 59 -46.69 -27.05 -18.91
N ASP A 60 -46.94 -26.94 -20.22
CA ASP A 60 -48.27 -27.13 -20.80
C ASP A 60 -48.69 -28.62 -20.73
N HIS A 61 -49.99 -28.90 -20.96
CA HIS A 61 -50.58 -30.25 -20.96
C HIS A 61 -50.34 -31.06 -19.67
N SER A 62 -50.95 -30.58 -18.58
CA SER A 62 -50.89 -31.24 -17.28
C SER A 62 -52.11 -32.13 -17.01
N TYR A 63 -51.90 -33.19 -16.24
CA TYR A 63 -52.96 -34.08 -15.76
C TYR A 63 -53.21 -33.85 -14.27
N SER A 64 -54.46 -33.68 -13.87
CA SER A 64 -54.85 -33.63 -12.46
C SER A 64 -54.96 -35.04 -11.90
N ALA A 65 -54.46 -35.25 -10.68
CA ALA A 65 -54.72 -36.49 -9.94
C ALA A 65 -56.22 -36.71 -9.74
N GLU A 66 -56.67 -37.96 -9.73
CA GLU A 66 -58.08 -38.30 -9.46
C GLU A 66 -58.50 -37.88 -8.04
N ASN A 67 -57.62 -38.07 -7.05
CA ASN A 67 -57.81 -37.53 -5.71
C ASN A 67 -57.19 -36.13 -5.60
N MET A 68 -58.05 -35.15 -5.39
CA MET A 68 -57.68 -33.76 -5.57
C MET A 68 -57.03 -33.14 -4.31
N SER A 69 -57.09 -33.77 -3.14
CA SER A 69 -56.62 -33.21 -1.85
C SER A 69 -55.28 -33.77 -1.31
N LEU A 70 -54.50 -34.45 -2.15
CA LEU A 70 -53.27 -35.11 -1.73
C LEU A 70 -52.24 -34.15 -1.10
N SER A 71 -51.51 -34.66 -0.11
CA SER A 71 -50.31 -34.07 0.47
C SER A 71 -49.17 -34.01 -0.57
N LEU A 72 -48.09 -33.28 -0.26
CA LEU A 72 -46.94 -33.22 -1.18
C LEU A 72 -46.27 -34.61 -1.31
N GLU A 73 -46.15 -35.35 -0.21
CA GLU A 73 -45.58 -36.71 -0.17
C GLU A 73 -46.49 -37.73 -0.86
N GLU A 74 -47.80 -37.55 -0.75
CA GLU A 74 -48.77 -38.39 -1.44
C GLU A 74 -48.74 -38.15 -2.97
N CYS A 75 -48.57 -36.89 -3.40
CA CYS A 75 -48.40 -36.53 -4.81
C CYS A 75 -47.10 -37.12 -5.39
N GLU A 76 -46.02 -37.13 -4.59
CA GLU A 76 -44.78 -37.81 -4.95
C GLU A 76 -44.97 -39.31 -5.10
N THR A 77 -45.65 -39.94 -4.14
CA THR A 77 -45.93 -41.38 -4.15
C THR A 77 -46.75 -41.77 -5.38
N GLU A 78 -47.77 -40.98 -5.72
CA GLU A 78 -48.64 -41.22 -6.86
C GLU A 78 -47.87 -41.12 -8.19
N CYS A 79 -47.04 -40.09 -8.34
CA CYS A 79 -46.15 -39.98 -9.50
C CYS A 79 -45.12 -41.12 -9.54
N THR A 80 -44.62 -41.56 -8.39
CA THR A 80 -43.63 -42.66 -8.31
C THR A 80 -44.22 -43.98 -8.78
N ARG A 81 -45.49 -44.27 -8.46
CA ARG A 81 -46.19 -45.51 -8.87
C ARG A 81 -46.32 -45.65 -10.38
N ASN A 82 -46.39 -44.54 -11.12
CA ASN A 82 -46.50 -44.55 -12.56
C ASN A 82 -45.15 -44.22 -13.22
N CYS A 83 -44.51 -45.19 -13.87
CA CYS A 83 -43.21 -45.02 -14.52
C CYS A 83 -43.16 -43.92 -15.57
N SER A 84 -44.29 -43.64 -16.23
CA SER A 84 -44.38 -42.58 -17.22
C SER A 84 -44.38 -41.19 -16.58
N CYS A 85 -44.64 -41.08 -15.27
CA CYS A 85 -44.66 -39.79 -14.60
C CYS A 85 -43.27 -39.16 -14.61
N THR A 86 -43.19 -37.99 -15.23
CA THR A 86 -41.96 -37.23 -15.48
C THR A 86 -41.79 -36.10 -14.47
N ALA A 87 -42.89 -35.49 -14.01
CA ALA A 87 -42.86 -34.43 -13.01
C ALA A 87 -44.21 -34.31 -12.27
N TYR A 88 -44.19 -33.68 -11.09
CA TYR A 88 -45.38 -33.27 -10.38
C TYR A 88 -45.22 -31.90 -9.70
N THR A 89 -46.33 -31.32 -9.29
CA THR A 89 -46.38 -30.13 -8.43
C THR A 89 -47.66 -30.10 -7.60
N ARG A 90 -47.67 -29.29 -6.56
CA ARG A 90 -48.84 -29.03 -5.72
C ARG A 90 -49.23 -27.56 -5.83
N LEU A 91 -50.40 -27.29 -6.41
CA LEU A 91 -50.89 -25.93 -6.65
C LEU A 91 -51.98 -25.55 -5.66
N HIS A 92 -51.94 -24.30 -5.22
CA HIS A 92 -53.00 -23.70 -4.41
C HIS A 92 -54.11 -23.18 -5.32
N PHE A 93 -55.34 -23.69 -5.15
CA PHE A 93 -56.53 -23.27 -5.88
C PHE A 93 -57.41 -22.34 -5.01
N TYR A 94 -58.26 -21.52 -5.63
CA TYR A 94 -59.17 -20.64 -4.89
C TYR A 94 -60.13 -21.46 -4.00
N GLY A 95 -60.25 -21.09 -2.72
CA GLY A 95 -61.09 -21.79 -1.72
C GLY A 95 -60.34 -22.73 -0.76
N ASN A 96 -59.04 -22.51 -0.50
CA ASN A 96 -58.17 -23.30 0.40
C ASN A 96 -57.98 -24.78 -0.02
N ALA A 97 -58.25 -25.11 -1.29
CA ALA A 97 -58.02 -26.45 -1.82
C ALA A 97 -56.66 -26.51 -2.54
N TRP A 98 -55.81 -27.44 -2.12
CA TRP A 98 -54.60 -27.81 -2.85
C TRP A 98 -54.95 -28.81 -3.93
N ARG A 99 -54.23 -28.82 -5.06
CA ARG A 99 -54.37 -29.83 -6.13
C ARG A 99 -53.01 -30.37 -6.54
N CYS A 100 -52.90 -31.69 -6.63
CA CYS A 100 -51.75 -32.38 -7.21
C CYS A 100 -51.87 -32.41 -8.74
N VAL A 101 -50.83 -31.97 -9.42
CA VAL A 101 -50.75 -31.87 -10.88
C VAL A 101 -49.51 -32.60 -11.36
N MET A 102 -49.65 -33.45 -12.37
CA MET A 102 -48.62 -34.34 -12.87
C MET A 102 -48.45 -34.24 -14.38
N TRP A 103 -47.28 -34.65 -14.86
CA TRP A 103 -46.93 -34.74 -16.27
C TRP A 103 -46.38 -36.12 -16.58
N TYR A 104 -46.88 -36.73 -17.66
CA TYR A 104 -46.46 -38.07 -18.10
C TYR A 104 -45.63 -38.06 -19.38
N GLU A 105 -45.45 -36.89 -19.98
CA GLU A 105 -44.76 -36.72 -21.26
C GLU A 105 -43.62 -35.68 -21.15
N ASP A 106 -43.13 -35.28 -22.31
CA ASP A 106 -42.08 -34.28 -22.45
C ASP A 106 -42.51 -32.93 -21.87
N LEU A 107 -41.69 -32.39 -20.96
CA LEU A 107 -41.94 -31.08 -20.38
C LEU A 107 -41.62 -29.97 -21.41
N VAL A 108 -42.65 -29.25 -21.86
CA VAL A 108 -42.58 -28.20 -22.89
C VAL A 108 -43.09 -26.85 -22.39
N ASP A 109 -42.67 -25.76 -23.04
CA ASP A 109 -42.97 -24.35 -22.70
C ASP A 109 -42.65 -23.91 -21.26
N MET A 110 -41.62 -24.50 -20.66
CA MET A 110 -41.09 -24.06 -19.37
C MET A 110 -40.22 -22.81 -19.51
N ARG A 111 -40.41 -21.85 -18.60
CA ARG A 111 -39.65 -20.58 -18.56
C ARG A 111 -39.29 -20.22 -17.13
N ASN A 112 -38.18 -19.50 -16.97
CA ASN A 112 -37.83 -18.96 -15.67
C ASN A 112 -38.74 -17.75 -15.37
N PHE A 113 -39.41 -17.79 -14.22
CA PHE A 113 -40.39 -16.81 -13.79
C PHE A 113 -40.09 -16.41 -12.32
N PRO A 114 -39.05 -15.58 -12.10
CA PRO A 114 -38.54 -15.25 -10.77
C PRO A 114 -39.60 -14.62 -9.84
N ASN A 115 -40.55 -13.89 -10.42
CA ASN A 115 -41.62 -13.23 -9.68
C ASN A 115 -42.94 -13.99 -9.91
N GLY A 116 -43.35 -14.84 -8.97
CA GLY A 116 -44.63 -15.56 -9.03
C GLY A 116 -44.59 -16.94 -9.70
N GLY A 117 -43.40 -17.44 -10.04
CA GLY A 117 -43.23 -18.80 -10.55
C GLY A 117 -43.58 -19.87 -9.51
N LYS A 118 -43.80 -21.09 -9.97
CA LYS A 118 -44.22 -22.23 -9.14
C LYS A 118 -43.07 -23.23 -8.98
N GLU A 119 -43.23 -24.11 -8.00
CA GLU A 119 -42.30 -25.22 -7.78
C GLU A 119 -42.68 -26.39 -8.71
N LEU A 120 -41.69 -27.08 -9.26
CA LEU A 120 -41.89 -28.28 -10.08
C LEU A 120 -40.89 -29.34 -9.63
N TYR A 121 -41.39 -30.54 -9.35
CA TYR A 121 -40.61 -31.68 -8.91
C TYR A 121 -40.42 -32.60 -10.11
N ILE A 122 -39.21 -32.70 -10.64
CA ILE A 122 -38.91 -33.50 -11.84
C ILE A 122 -38.24 -34.80 -11.41
N ARG A 123 -38.73 -35.92 -11.94
CA ARG A 123 -38.21 -37.26 -11.66
C ARG A 123 -36.80 -37.43 -12.21
N MET A 124 -35.90 -37.99 -11.41
CA MET A 124 -34.48 -38.21 -11.70
C MET A 124 -34.00 -39.55 -11.14
N LEU A 125 -32.95 -40.11 -11.72
CA LEU A 125 -32.30 -41.31 -11.21
C LEU A 125 -31.62 -41.02 -9.85
N GLN A 126 -31.71 -41.94 -8.89
CA GLN A 126 -31.14 -41.76 -7.53
C GLN A 126 -29.63 -41.53 -7.52
N GLN A 127 -28.90 -42.09 -8.50
CA GLN A 127 -27.45 -41.85 -8.65
C GLN A 127 -27.16 -40.38 -8.97
N GLU A 128 -28.02 -39.73 -9.76
CA GLU A 128 -27.89 -38.31 -10.07
C GLU A 128 -28.19 -37.45 -8.84
N LEU A 129 -29.19 -37.82 -8.03
CA LEU A 129 -29.49 -37.16 -6.76
C LEU A 129 -28.29 -37.20 -5.80
N LYS A 130 -27.64 -38.35 -5.64
CA LYS A 130 -26.41 -38.47 -4.84
C LYS A 130 -25.29 -37.57 -5.36
N SER A 131 -25.09 -37.54 -6.68
CA SER A 131 -24.05 -36.71 -7.32
C SER A 131 -24.27 -35.20 -7.10
N ILE A 132 -25.54 -34.77 -7.13
CA ILE A 132 -25.93 -33.37 -6.88
C ILE A 132 -25.69 -33.02 -5.41
N GLY A 133 -26.11 -33.87 -4.48
CA GLY A 133 -25.89 -33.69 -3.04
C GLY A 133 -24.40 -33.59 -2.68
N ASP A 134 -23.57 -34.48 -3.24
CA ASP A 134 -22.11 -34.45 -3.03
C ASP A 134 -21.46 -33.18 -3.58
N ALA A 135 -21.92 -32.70 -4.73
CA ALA A 135 -21.41 -31.45 -5.32
C ALA A 135 -21.76 -30.23 -4.46
N GLU A 136 -22.97 -30.19 -3.91
CA GLU A 136 -23.41 -29.11 -3.01
C GLU A 136 -22.66 -29.16 -1.68
N LYS A 137 -22.46 -30.35 -1.10
CA LYS A 137 -21.64 -30.53 0.11
C LYS A 137 -20.19 -30.09 -0.11
N ARG A 138 -19.56 -30.45 -1.23
CA ARG A 138 -18.21 -29.98 -1.59
C ARG A 138 -18.13 -28.46 -1.74
N LYS A 139 -19.15 -27.83 -2.36
CA LYS A 139 -19.22 -26.37 -2.50
C LYS A 139 -19.35 -25.69 -1.14
N GLN A 140 -20.18 -26.23 -0.25
CA GLN A 140 -20.34 -25.74 1.12
C GLN A 140 -19.03 -25.83 1.90
N VAL A 141 -18.35 -26.98 1.87
CA VAL A 141 -17.05 -27.16 2.54
C VAL A 141 -16.02 -26.17 2.03
N ARG A 142 -15.90 -25.99 0.70
CA ARG A 142 -14.98 -24.99 0.11
C ARG A 142 -15.30 -23.57 0.58
N HIS A 143 -16.58 -23.20 0.62
CA HIS A 143 -17.00 -21.88 1.07
C HIS A 143 -16.66 -21.65 2.55
N THR A 144 -16.95 -22.63 3.41
CA THR A 144 -16.60 -22.58 4.85
C THR A 144 -15.10 -22.45 5.07
N VAL A 145 -14.27 -23.25 4.38
CA VAL A 145 -12.80 -23.17 4.49
C VAL A 145 -12.27 -21.80 4.07
N THR A 146 -12.81 -21.22 2.98
CA THR A 146 -12.37 -19.92 2.48
C THR A 146 -12.65 -18.80 3.49
N ILE A 147 -13.81 -18.84 4.15
CA ILE A 147 -14.17 -17.88 5.21
C ILE A 147 -13.20 -17.97 6.39
N VAL A 148 -12.93 -19.19 6.87
CA VAL A 148 -12.04 -19.42 8.03
C VAL A 148 -10.61 -18.95 7.74
N ILE A 149 -10.06 -19.21 6.56
CA ILE A 149 -8.71 -18.76 6.20
C ILE A 149 -8.66 -17.23 6.14
N SER A 150 -9.69 -16.60 5.57
CA SER A 150 -9.76 -15.14 5.42
C SER A 150 -9.84 -14.44 6.78
N THR A 151 -10.60 -14.99 7.75
CA THR A 151 -10.70 -14.42 9.09
C THR A 151 -9.41 -14.59 9.89
N VAL A 152 -8.82 -15.80 9.89
CA VAL A 152 -7.56 -16.08 10.62
C VAL A 152 -6.41 -15.21 10.09
N SER A 153 -6.29 -15.09 8.77
CA SER A 153 -5.25 -14.22 8.16
C SER A 153 -5.46 -12.74 8.51
N GLY A 154 -6.70 -12.26 8.53
CA GLY A 154 -7.04 -10.90 8.98
C GLY A 154 -6.60 -10.62 10.42
N PHE A 155 -6.90 -11.52 11.35
CA PHE A 155 -6.48 -11.37 12.76
C PHE A 155 -4.96 -11.39 12.94
N LEU A 156 -4.25 -12.24 12.19
CA LEU A 156 -2.78 -12.27 12.20
C LEU A 156 -2.19 -10.94 11.70
N LEU A 157 -2.72 -10.37 10.61
CA LEU A 157 -2.26 -9.08 10.09
C LEU A 157 -2.51 -7.94 11.07
N ILE A 158 -3.68 -7.90 11.71
CA ILE A 158 -3.98 -6.90 12.76
C ILE A 158 -3.02 -7.06 13.93
N GLY A 159 -2.70 -8.30 14.34
CA GLY A 159 -1.71 -8.58 15.37
C GLY A 159 -0.31 -8.07 15.00
N ILE A 160 0.14 -8.29 13.75
CA ILE A 160 1.44 -7.82 13.25
C ILE A 160 1.49 -6.29 13.20
N ILE A 161 0.44 -5.64 12.68
CA ILE A 161 0.33 -4.17 12.63
C ILE A 161 0.32 -3.62 14.06
N GLY A 162 -0.47 -4.21 14.96
CA GLY A 162 -0.52 -3.85 16.37
C GLY A 162 0.85 -4.00 17.05
N TRP A 163 1.56 -5.08 16.79
CA TRP A 163 2.93 -5.31 17.29
C TRP A 163 3.93 -4.29 16.73
N TYR A 164 3.87 -3.99 15.43
CA TYR A 164 4.74 -3.00 14.80
C TYR A 164 4.47 -1.59 15.37
N VAL A 165 3.20 -1.21 15.50
CA VAL A 165 2.79 0.06 16.12
C VAL A 165 3.21 0.11 17.60
N PHE A 166 2.96 -0.94 18.38
CA PHE A 166 3.40 -1.02 19.77
C PHE A 166 4.92 -0.93 19.91
N ARG A 167 5.67 -1.65 19.08
CA ARG A 167 7.14 -1.58 19.05
C ARG A 167 7.60 -0.18 18.64
N SER A 168 7.00 0.44 17.63
CA SER A 168 7.33 1.81 17.21
C SER A 168 7.04 2.84 18.32
N ARG A 169 5.92 2.69 19.06
CA ARG A 169 5.57 3.52 20.21
C ARG A 169 6.50 3.29 21.39
N LYS A 170 6.89 2.05 21.69
CA LYS A 170 7.89 1.71 22.71
C LYS A 170 9.26 2.28 22.34
N THR A 171 9.65 2.25 21.06
CA THR A 171 10.90 2.83 20.56
C THR A 171 10.87 4.36 20.62
N LYS A 172 9.74 5.00 20.28
CA LYS A 172 9.55 6.46 20.46
C LYS A 172 9.55 6.86 21.94
N ARG A 173 8.88 6.10 22.81
CA ARG A 173 8.83 6.35 24.25
C ARG A 173 10.19 6.09 24.91
N GLN A 174 10.93 5.06 24.50
CA GLN A 174 12.33 4.84 24.90
C GLN A 174 13.27 5.92 24.34
N ASN A 175 13.10 6.42 23.12
CA ASN A 175 13.89 7.54 22.60
C ASN A 175 13.55 8.87 23.29
N GLN A 176 12.31 9.07 23.74
CA GLN A 176 11.94 10.20 24.59
C GLN A 176 12.49 10.06 26.02
N THR A 177 12.49 8.85 26.61
CA THR A 177 13.10 8.59 27.93
C THR A 177 14.62 8.44 27.88
N ARG A 178 15.22 8.35 26.69
CA ARG A 178 16.66 8.13 26.47
C ARG A 178 17.22 9.09 25.42
N LYS A 179 16.66 10.30 25.28
CA LYS A 179 17.44 11.46 24.84
C LYS A 179 18.48 11.65 25.95
N LYS A 180 19.65 11.00 25.83
CA LYS A 180 20.81 11.40 26.62
C LYS A 180 21.06 12.85 26.22
N LEU A 181 20.68 13.78 27.10
CA LEU A 181 20.86 15.20 26.87
C LEU A 181 22.37 15.44 26.78
N LEU A 182 22.85 15.70 25.56
CA LEU A 182 24.26 16.04 25.35
C LEU A 182 24.47 17.48 25.82
N PRO A 183 25.36 17.70 26.82
CA PRO A 183 25.66 19.05 27.27
C PRO A 183 26.22 19.90 26.12
N TRP A 184 26.00 21.21 26.17
CA TRP A 184 26.49 22.14 25.15
C TRP A 184 27.97 21.92 24.81
N ARG A 185 28.82 21.78 25.84
CA ARG A 185 30.26 21.58 25.65
C ARG A 185 30.58 20.41 24.73
N LYS A 186 29.88 19.29 24.89
CA LYS A 186 30.06 18.11 24.04
C LYS A 186 29.53 18.34 22.62
N ARG A 187 28.44 19.07 22.45
CA ARG A 187 27.95 19.47 21.11
C ARG A 187 28.96 20.34 20.38
N PHE A 188 29.55 21.31 21.09
CA PHE A 188 30.59 22.18 20.55
C PHE A 188 31.86 21.40 20.18
N ASP A 189 32.31 20.48 21.03
CA ASP A 189 33.44 19.59 20.74
C ASP A 189 33.20 18.75 19.47
N ILE A 190 31.96 18.26 19.28
CA ILE A 190 31.54 17.54 18.08
C ILE A 190 31.61 18.45 16.84
N ILE A 191 31.02 19.65 16.89
CA ILE A 191 31.08 20.62 15.78
C ILE A 191 32.52 20.90 15.38
N MET A 192 33.37 21.19 16.36
CA MET A 192 34.79 21.45 16.15
C MET A 192 35.53 20.25 15.55
N GLY A 193 35.24 19.05 16.04
CA GLY A 193 35.86 17.85 15.51
C GLY A 193 35.40 17.49 14.10
N ILE A 194 34.12 17.69 13.74
CA ILE A 194 33.64 17.53 12.35
C ILE A 194 34.39 18.51 11.45
N ALA A 195 34.53 19.77 11.87
CA ALA A 195 35.24 20.78 11.09
C ALA A 195 36.71 20.41 10.85
N ARG A 196 37.41 19.90 11.88
CA ARG A 196 38.78 19.38 11.75
C ARG A 196 38.85 18.16 10.83
N GLY A 197 37.92 17.21 10.97
CA GLY A 197 37.87 16.02 10.12
C GLY A 197 37.67 16.37 8.65
N LEU A 198 36.79 17.33 8.34
CA LEU A 198 36.61 17.82 6.97
C LEU A 198 37.82 18.60 6.45
N LEU A 199 38.44 19.45 7.27
CA LEU A 199 39.67 20.14 6.89
C LEU A 199 40.74 19.13 6.47
N TYR A 200 40.91 18.07 7.27
CA TYR A 200 41.83 16.99 6.95
C TYR A 200 41.50 16.32 5.61
N LEU A 201 40.23 15.97 5.36
CA LEU A 201 39.82 15.38 4.08
C LEU A 201 40.04 16.32 2.88
N HIS A 202 39.86 17.64 3.06
CA HIS A 202 39.93 18.61 1.98
C HIS A 202 41.34 19.12 1.67
N GLN A 203 42.20 19.23 2.69
CA GLN A 203 43.50 19.93 2.61
C GLN A 203 44.67 19.10 3.15
N ASP A 204 44.56 18.51 4.34
CA ASP A 204 45.73 17.94 5.03
C ASP A 204 46.02 16.48 4.66
N SER A 205 45.04 15.78 4.09
CA SER A 205 45.21 14.41 3.62
C SER A 205 46.02 14.37 2.32
N ARG A 206 46.71 13.25 2.09
CA ARG A 206 47.54 13.03 0.89
C ARG A 206 46.79 13.27 -0.42
N LEU A 207 45.50 12.98 -0.43
CA LEU A 207 44.61 13.12 -1.58
C LEU A 207 43.39 13.91 -1.13
N ARG A 208 42.98 14.92 -1.89
CA ARG A 208 41.77 15.69 -1.60
C ARG A 208 40.54 14.80 -1.75
N ILE A 209 39.80 14.57 -0.66
CA ILE A 209 38.60 13.73 -0.62
C ILE A 209 37.37 14.60 -0.40
N ILE A 210 36.37 14.47 -1.29
CA ILE A 210 35.04 15.06 -1.13
C ILE A 210 34.09 13.97 -0.63
N HIS A 211 33.49 14.17 0.54
CA HIS A 211 32.68 13.16 1.24
C HIS A 211 31.34 12.92 0.54
N ARG A 212 30.63 13.99 0.16
CA ARG A 212 29.34 14.02 -0.57
C ARG A 212 28.11 13.47 0.17
N ASP A 213 28.27 12.73 1.27
CA ASP A 213 27.16 12.28 2.13
C ASP A 213 27.36 12.62 3.62
N LEU A 214 27.77 13.86 3.92
CA LEU A 214 27.97 14.28 5.29
C LEU A 214 26.62 14.59 5.96
N LYS A 215 26.28 13.86 7.05
CA LYS A 215 25.01 13.96 7.77
C LYS A 215 25.12 13.42 9.19
N ALA A 216 24.12 13.69 10.03
CA ALA A 216 24.18 13.35 11.46
C ALA A 216 24.38 11.85 11.71
N SER A 217 23.74 10.97 10.93
CA SER A 217 23.90 9.52 11.08
C SER A 217 25.26 8.98 10.65
N ASN A 218 26.05 9.77 9.92
CA ASN A 218 27.40 9.42 9.48
C ASN A 218 28.48 10.00 10.42
N ILE A 219 28.06 10.70 11.47
CA ILE A 219 28.91 11.15 12.59
C ILE A 219 28.77 10.14 13.73
N LEU A 220 29.78 9.30 13.88
CA LEU A 220 29.82 8.26 14.92
C LEU A 220 30.50 8.81 16.17
N LEU A 221 30.02 8.39 17.34
CA LEU A 221 30.63 8.66 18.64
C LEU A 221 30.98 7.33 19.28
N ASP A 222 32.24 7.15 19.70
CA ASP A 222 32.66 5.95 20.42
C ASP A 222 32.29 6.00 21.91
N ILE A 223 32.70 4.97 22.66
CA ILE A 223 32.42 4.86 24.10
C ILE A 223 33.01 6.00 24.94
N GLU A 224 34.07 6.65 24.44
CA GLU A 224 34.75 7.78 25.06
C GLU A 224 34.17 9.13 24.58
N MET A 225 33.14 9.10 23.73
CA MET A 225 32.55 10.27 23.08
C MET A 225 33.49 10.98 22.09
N ASN A 226 34.49 10.27 21.55
CA ASN A 226 35.29 10.80 20.45
C ASN A 226 34.53 10.63 19.13
N LEU A 227 34.58 11.66 18.28
CA LEU A 227 33.90 11.60 16.99
C LEU A 227 34.72 10.86 15.93
N LYS A 228 34.01 10.20 15.02
CA LYS A 228 34.54 9.67 13.76
C LYS A 228 33.57 9.97 12.61
N ILE A 229 34.09 10.53 11.52
CA ILE A 229 33.35 10.67 10.26
C ILE A 229 33.38 9.29 9.57
N SER A 230 32.23 8.84 9.09
CA SER A 230 32.04 7.52 8.49
C SER A 230 31.26 7.59 7.17
N ASP A 231 31.18 6.44 6.49
CA ASP A 231 30.43 6.25 5.24
C ASP A 231 30.96 7.06 4.04
N PHE A 232 32.14 6.66 3.57
CA PHE A 232 32.77 7.17 2.36
C PHE A 232 32.29 6.45 1.08
N GLY A 233 31.15 5.74 1.12
CA GLY A 233 30.68 4.90 0.02
C GLY A 233 30.43 5.64 -1.30
N ILE A 234 30.17 6.94 -1.23
CA ILE A 234 30.01 7.80 -2.41
C ILE A 234 31.07 8.90 -2.53
N ALA A 235 32.10 8.87 -1.69
CA ALA A 235 33.17 9.85 -1.68
C ALA A 235 33.95 9.85 -3.01
N ARG A 236 34.64 10.96 -3.27
CA ARG A 236 35.43 11.15 -4.50
C ARG A 236 36.80 11.72 -4.15
N ILE A 237 37.81 11.23 -4.87
CA ILE A 237 39.19 11.68 -4.74
C ILE A 237 39.48 12.62 -5.91
N PHE A 238 39.97 13.82 -5.61
CA PHE A 238 40.49 14.75 -6.61
C PHE A 238 42.00 14.59 -6.73
N GLY A 239 42.50 14.56 -7.97
CA GLY A 239 43.92 14.52 -8.29
C GLY A 239 44.41 15.83 -8.90
N GLY A 240 45.69 16.17 -8.66
CA GLY A 240 46.32 17.36 -9.21
C GLY A 240 45.63 18.66 -8.79
N GLU A 241 45.42 19.58 -9.74
CA GLU A 241 44.79 20.89 -9.49
C GLU A 241 43.25 20.87 -9.53
N GLN A 242 42.61 19.69 -9.59
CA GLN A 242 41.15 19.59 -9.65
C GLN A 242 40.48 20.14 -8.39
N THR A 243 39.57 21.11 -8.57
CA THR A 243 38.83 21.78 -7.49
C THR A 243 37.33 21.49 -7.51
N GLN A 244 36.81 20.98 -8.63
CA GLN A 244 35.39 20.70 -8.87
C GLN A 244 35.24 19.57 -9.89
N GLU A 245 34.16 18.79 -9.77
CA GLU A 245 33.76 17.78 -10.76
C GLU A 245 32.22 17.80 -10.96
N ARG A 246 31.73 17.23 -12.07
CA ARG A 246 30.31 17.12 -12.38
C ARG A 246 29.92 15.65 -12.59
N THR A 247 28.89 15.18 -11.89
CA THR A 247 28.31 13.84 -12.08
C THR A 247 26.95 13.90 -12.76
N ARG A 248 26.63 12.89 -13.57
CA ARG A 248 25.26 12.68 -14.08
C ARG A 248 24.34 11.99 -13.06
N ARG A 249 24.92 11.30 -12.08
CA ARG A 249 24.19 10.58 -11.02
C ARG A 249 24.40 11.29 -9.69
N VAL A 250 23.41 12.10 -9.31
CA VAL A 250 23.35 12.73 -7.99
C VAL A 250 23.01 11.66 -6.96
N MET A 251 23.85 11.52 -5.94
CA MET A 251 23.71 10.57 -4.84
C MET A 251 24.08 11.27 -3.53
N GLY A 252 23.37 10.97 -2.45
CA GLY A 252 23.56 11.60 -1.16
C GLY A 252 22.23 11.76 -0.44
N THR A 253 22.28 12.32 0.76
CA THR A 253 21.08 12.49 1.60
C THR A 253 20.44 13.84 1.35
N TYR A 254 19.19 13.82 0.88
CA TYR A 254 18.38 15.02 0.68
C TYR A 254 18.27 15.85 1.97
N GLY A 255 18.26 17.17 1.83
CA GLY A 255 18.31 18.13 2.95
C GLY A 255 19.73 18.51 3.39
N TYR A 256 20.73 17.67 3.15
CA TYR A 256 22.16 18.00 3.40
C TYR A 256 22.91 18.37 2.11
N MET A 257 22.37 17.98 0.95
CA MET A 257 22.99 18.26 -0.35
C MET A 257 22.87 19.74 -0.72
N SER A 258 23.96 20.31 -1.26
CA SER A 258 23.99 21.70 -1.71
C SER A 258 23.17 21.94 -2.99
N PRO A 259 22.68 23.17 -3.22
CA PRO A 259 21.86 23.50 -4.39
C PRO A 259 22.51 23.14 -5.73
N GLU A 260 23.76 23.51 -5.92
CA GLU A 260 24.48 23.26 -7.18
C GLU A 260 24.66 21.76 -7.45
N TYR A 261 24.81 20.96 -6.40
CA TYR A 261 24.95 19.52 -6.51
C TYR A 261 23.63 18.85 -6.89
N VAL A 262 22.53 19.24 -6.24
CA VAL A 262 21.19 18.73 -6.56
C VAL A 262 20.76 19.12 -7.97
N MET A 263 20.96 20.39 -8.34
CA MET A 263 20.44 20.94 -9.59
C MET A 263 21.26 20.52 -10.82
N SER A 264 22.59 20.45 -10.68
CA SER A 264 23.49 20.33 -11.84
C SER A 264 24.54 19.23 -11.72
N GLY A 265 24.56 18.52 -10.59
CA GLY A 265 25.52 17.45 -10.30
C GLY A 265 26.94 17.94 -10.00
N HIS A 266 27.14 19.24 -9.81
CA HIS A 266 28.45 19.80 -9.48
C HIS A 266 28.76 19.59 -8.00
N PHE A 267 29.92 19.01 -7.71
CA PHE A 267 30.38 18.84 -6.35
C PHE A 267 31.84 19.30 -6.19
N SER A 268 32.13 19.81 -5.01
CA SER A 268 33.45 20.29 -4.60
C SER A 268 33.57 20.26 -3.08
N VAL A 269 34.71 20.73 -2.55
CA VAL A 269 34.87 20.96 -1.10
C VAL A 269 33.76 21.86 -0.54
N LYS A 270 33.23 22.80 -1.33
CA LYS A 270 32.15 23.71 -0.91
C LYS A 270 30.78 23.04 -0.82
N SER A 271 30.60 21.89 -1.44
CA SER A 271 29.38 21.09 -1.31
C SER A 271 29.37 20.38 0.04
N ASP A 272 30.52 19.86 0.51
CA ASP A 272 30.66 19.34 1.87
C ASP A 272 30.55 20.44 2.94
N VAL A 273 31.07 21.65 2.66
CA VAL A 273 30.88 22.82 3.56
C VAL A 273 29.40 23.13 3.75
N PHE A 274 28.59 23.06 2.70
CA PHE A 274 27.14 23.24 2.82
C PHE A 274 26.53 22.19 3.75
N SER A 275 26.85 20.90 3.53
CA SER A 275 26.36 19.81 4.39
C SER A 275 26.81 19.97 5.84
N PHE A 276 28.02 20.48 6.08
CA PHE A 276 28.50 20.84 7.41
C PHE A 276 27.67 21.95 8.05
N GLY A 277 27.31 23.00 7.30
CA GLY A 277 26.46 24.07 7.81
C GLY A 277 25.09 23.57 8.27
N VAL A 278 24.47 22.66 7.50
CA VAL A 278 23.21 21.99 7.88
C VAL A 278 23.39 21.22 9.19
N LEU A 279 24.48 20.45 9.32
CA LEU A 279 24.81 19.70 10.52
C LEU A 279 24.97 20.59 11.75
N VAL A 280 25.64 21.74 11.62
CA VAL A 280 25.82 22.69 12.72
C VAL A 280 24.48 23.20 13.22
N LEU A 281 23.58 23.60 12.31
CA LEU A 281 22.25 24.08 12.68
C LEU A 281 21.41 22.99 13.35
N GLU A 282 21.48 21.74 12.86
CA GLU A 282 20.82 20.58 13.49
C GLU A 282 21.38 20.26 14.89
N ILE A 283 22.69 20.40 15.11
CA ILE A 283 23.31 20.16 16.42
C ILE A 283 22.89 21.24 17.43
N VAL A 284 22.85 22.50 17.00
CA VAL A 284 22.47 23.64 17.84
C VAL A 284 20.98 23.58 18.21
N SER A 285 20.11 23.30 17.24
CA SER A 285 18.67 23.23 17.47
C SER A 285 18.22 21.94 18.17
N GLY A 286 18.99 20.86 18.04
CA GLY A 286 18.55 19.54 18.49
C GLY A 286 17.39 18.97 17.67
N GLU A 287 17.01 19.64 16.58
CA GLU A 287 15.93 19.28 15.67
C GLU A 287 16.48 18.66 14.39
N ARG A 288 15.89 17.53 13.99
CA ARG A 288 16.33 16.82 12.78
C ARG A 288 15.97 17.63 11.54
N ASN A 289 16.94 17.86 10.66
CA ASN A 289 16.70 18.57 9.41
C ASN A 289 15.65 17.90 8.49
N TRP A 290 15.59 16.55 8.48
CA TRP A 290 14.63 15.81 7.65
C TRP A 290 13.20 15.87 8.21
N GLY A 291 12.31 16.54 7.47
CA GLY A 291 10.89 16.66 7.82
C GLY A 291 10.60 17.75 8.85
N PHE A 292 11.56 18.63 9.15
CA PHE A 292 11.32 19.82 9.97
C PHE A 292 10.58 20.88 9.17
N TYR A 293 9.41 21.25 9.69
CA TYR A 293 8.65 22.43 9.30
C TYR A 293 8.25 23.14 10.57
N HIS A 294 8.61 24.41 10.69
CA HIS A 294 8.21 25.17 11.86
C HIS A 294 6.68 25.37 11.85
N PRO A 295 5.95 25.02 12.92
CA PRO A 295 4.48 25.04 12.93
C PRO A 295 3.85 26.38 12.56
N ASP A 296 4.53 27.48 12.88
CA ASP A 296 3.97 28.83 12.71
C ASP A 296 4.19 29.44 11.32
N HIS A 297 5.14 28.92 10.53
CA HIS A 297 5.56 29.59 9.29
C HIS A 297 6.11 28.66 8.20
N ASP A 298 5.96 27.34 8.35
CA ASP A 298 6.26 26.31 7.33
C ASP A 298 7.67 26.37 6.71
N LEU A 299 8.64 26.99 7.39
CA LEU A 299 10.02 27.07 6.90
C LEU A 299 10.80 25.80 7.30
N SER A 300 11.74 25.42 6.41
CA SER A 300 12.78 24.43 6.73
C SER A 300 13.66 24.92 7.88
N LEU A 301 14.48 24.03 8.47
CA LEU A 301 15.39 24.40 9.57
C LEU A 301 16.31 25.56 9.17
N LEU A 302 16.80 25.56 7.92
CA LEU A 302 17.63 26.63 7.36
C LEU A 302 16.85 27.94 7.24
N GLY A 303 15.60 27.87 6.76
CA GLY A 303 14.74 29.04 6.66
C GLY A 303 14.37 29.63 8.02
N HIS A 304 14.09 28.79 9.01
CA HIS A 304 13.83 29.21 10.39
C HIS A 304 15.07 29.86 11.03
N ALA A 305 16.24 29.22 10.91
CA ALA A 305 17.51 29.80 11.40
C ALA A 305 17.82 31.15 10.74
N TRP A 306 17.57 31.27 9.44
CA TRP A 306 17.74 32.53 8.70
C TRP A 306 16.79 33.63 9.16
N LYS A 307 15.51 33.28 9.41
CA LYS A 307 14.53 34.21 9.95
C LYS A 307 14.98 34.74 11.32
N LEU A 308 15.33 33.85 12.24
CA LEU A 308 15.81 34.23 13.57
C LEU A 308 17.08 35.09 13.52
N TRP A 309 17.99 34.82 12.59
CA TRP A 309 19.17 35.65 12.39
C TRP A 309 18.83 37.09 12.00
N ASN A 310 17.93 37.27 11.03
CA ASN A 310 17.49 38.59 10.58
C ASN A 310 16.65 39.34 11.63
N GLU A 311 15.99 38.61 12.52
CA GLU A 311 15.24 39.16 13.66
C GLU A 311 16.13 39.41 14.89
N GLU A 312 17.46 39.26 14.77
CA GLU A 312 18.46 39.43 15.85
C GLU A 312 18.23 38.49 17.05
N LYS A 313 17.65 37.31 16.79
CA LYS A 313 17.30 36.28 17.78
C LYS A 313 17.97 34.92 17.55
N PRO A 314 19.28 34.85 17.25
CA PRO A 314 19.96 33.58 16.97
C PRO A 314 19.94 32.58 18.14
N LEU A 315 19.80 33.06 19.38
CA LEU A 315 19.71 32.20 20.57
C LEU A 315 18.39 31.43 20.67
N GLU A 316 17.32 31.92 20.06
CA GLU A 316 16.01 31.23 20.05
C GLU A 316 16.05 29.94 19.22
N LEU A 317 17.06 29.76 18.36
CA LEU A 317 17.26 28.51 17.60
C LEU A 317 17.68 27.34 18.50
N MET A 318 18.24 27.62 19.68
CA MET A 318 18.88 26.64 20.53
C MET A 318 17.87 25.62 21.11
N ASP A 319 18.30 24.36 21.20
CA ASP A 319 17.52 23.27 21.82
C ASP A 319 17.04 23.66 23.22
N ALA A 320 15.72 23.76 23.40
CA ALA A 320 15.09 24.09 24.69
C ALA A 320 15.41 23.06 25.78
N GLN A 321 15.84 21.84 25.42
CA GLN A 321 16.24 20.78 26.34
C GLN A 321 17.75 20.74 26.58
N MET A 322 18.52 21.74 26.12
CA MET A 322 19.96 21.79 26.34
C MET A 322 20.29 21.90 27.83
N VAL A 323 21.26 21.09 28.28
CA VAL A 323 21.67 21.01 29.70
C VAL A 323 23.12 21.49 29.84
N GLY A 324 23.44 22.09 30.99
CA GLY A 324 24.78 22.57 31.34
C GLY A 324 24.97 24.05 31.09
N SER A 325 26.14 24.58 31.47
CA SER A 325 26.52 25.96 31.15
C SER A 325 26.90 26.07 29.68
N PHE A 326 26.49 27.18 29.05
CA PHE A 326 26.86 27.52 27.68
C PHE A 326 27.22 29.01 27.60
N SER A 327 28.11 29.35 26.68
CA SER A 327 28.38 30.74 26.32
C SER A 327 27.44 31.15 25.20
N ALA A 328 26.61 32.17 25.43
CA ALA A 328 25.74 32.72 24.40
C ALA A 328 26.53 33.11 23.14
N ASN A 329 27.73 33.67 23.31
CA ASN A 329 28.61 34.04 22.21
C ASN A 329 29.08 32.83 21.40
N GLU A 330 29.38 31.69 22.04
CA GLU A 330 29.73 30.45 21.33
C GLU A 330 28.55 29.95 20.50
N VAL A 331 27.33 29.94 21.07
CA VAL A 331 26.11 29.50 20.37
C VAL A 331 25.83 30.38 19.16
N ILE A 332 25.83 31.70 19.35
CA ILE A 332 25.61 32.68 18.26
C ILE A 332 26.66 32.49 17.16
N ARG A 333 27.92 32.23 17.53
CA ARG A 333 29.00 31.97 16.57
C ARG A 333 28.77 30.69 15.78
N CYS A 334 28.31 29.61 16.43
CA CYS A 334 27.92 28.38 15.74
C CYS A 334 26.77 28.62 14.76
N VAL A 335 25.74 29.38 15.15
CA VAL A 335 24.63 29.74 14.24
C VAL A 335 25.15 30.55 13.05
N LYS A 336 25.99 31.56 13.29
CA LYS A 336 26.62 32.38 12.25
C LYS A 336 27.42 31.52 11.27
N VAL A 337 28.25 30.62 11.77
CA VAL A 337 29.03 29.68 10.96
C VAL A 337 28.12 28.75 10.15
N GLY A 338 27.07 28.21 10.77
CA GLY A 338 26.07 27.40 10.09
C GLY A 338 25.49 28.13 8.89
N LEU A 339 25.03 29.37 9.08
CA LEU A 339 24.47 30.23 8.04
C LEU A 339 25.48 30.62 6.97
N LEU A 340 26.74 30.92 7.32
CA LEU A 340 27.82 31.17 6.35
C LEU A 340 28.14 29.94 5.50
N CYS A 341 27.96 28.75 6.04
CA CYS A 341 28.22 27.50 5.32
C CYS A 341 27.08 27.14 4.36
N VAL A 342 25.82 27.48 4.67
CA VAL A 342 24.65 27.15 3.84
C VAL A 342 24.27 28.21 2.80
N GLN A 343 25.18 29.12 2.46
CA GLN A 343 24.95 30.19 1.48
C GLN A 343 24.51 29.65 0.10
N GLN A 344 23.58 30.35 -0.55
CA GLN A 344 23.08 29.97 -1.89
C GLN A 344 24.22 29.94 -2.92
N ARG A 345 25.10 30.96 -2.91
CA ARG A 345 26.26 31.07 -3.80
C ARG A 345 27.44 30.30 -3.22
N VAL A 346 28.17 29.57 -4.07
CA VAL A 346 29.27 28.67 -3.67
C VAL A 346 30.49 29.45 -3.19
N GLU A 347 30.73 30.60 -3.81
CA GLU A 347 31.80 31.55 -3.54
C GLU A 347 31.65 32.23 -2.18
N ASP A 348 30.41 32.43 -1.71
CA ASP A 348 30.12 33.06 -0.42
C ASP A 348 30.37 32.12 0.77
N ARG A 349 30.47 30.80 0.52
CA ARG A 349 30.74 29.81 1.57
C ARG A 349 32.21 29.87 1.99
N PRO A 350 32.54 29.81 3.29
CA PRO A 350 33.92 29.79 3.76
C PRO A 350 34.65 28.49 3.39
N THR A 351 35.97 28.47 3.56
CA THR A 351 36.74 27.21 3.58
C THR A 351 36.69 26.59 4.98
N MET A 352 36.96 25.28 5.10
CA MET A 352 36.98 24.64 6.42
C MET A 352 38.07 25.19 7.35
N SER A 353 39.19 25.68 6.81
CA SER A 353 40.22 26.39 7.58
C SER A 353 39.65 27.68 8.17
N SER A 354 38.97 28.49 7.34
CA SER A 354 38.28 29.71 7.80
C SER A 354 37.21 29.41 8.85
N VAL A 355 36.44 28.33 8.67
CA VAL A 355 35.43 27.87 9.64
C VAL A 355 36.06 27.60 11.01
N LEU A 356 37.20 26.88 11.06
CA LEU A 356 37.89 26.61 12.32
C LEU A 356 38.43 27.89 12.98
N SER A 357 38.99 28.80 12.18
CA SER A 357 39.45 30.11 12.68
C SER A 357 38.31 30.92 13.29
N ILE A 358 37.14 30.92 12.64
CA ILE A 358 35.95 31.60 13.17
C ILE A 358 35.49 30.93 14.46
N LEU A 359 35.30 29.62 14.48
CA LEU A 359 34.80 28.93 15.68
C LEU A 359 35.75 29.09 16.89
N GLY A 360 37.06 29.05 16.65
CA GLY A 360 38.09 29.11 17.67
C GLY A 360 38.48 30.50 18.18
N ASN A 361 38.08 31.59 17.51
CA ASN A 361 38.47 32.95 17.89
C ASN A 361 37.25 33.86 18.07
N GLU A 362 37.06 34.35 19.30
CA GLU A 362 35.92 35.20 19.66
C GLU A 362 35.97 36.60 19.06
N ASN A 363 37.18 37.11 18.79
CA ASN A 363 37.42 38.50 18.39
C ASN A 363 37.65 38.64 16.87
N LEU A 364 37.47 37.57 16.10
CA LEU A 364 37.65 37.62 14.66
C LEU A 364 36.50 38.42 14.03
N MET A 365 36.82 39.40 13.18
CA MET A 365 35.81 40.08 12.38
C MET A 365 35.34 39.14 11.26
N VAL A 366 34.07 38.75 11.30
CA VAL A 366 33.48 37.78 10.36
C VAL A 366 32.39 38.45 9.54
N PRO A 367 32.34 38.23 8.21
CA PRO A 367 31.28 38.77 7.36
C PRO A 367 29.89 38.31 7.83
N GLU A 368 28.88 39.12 7.55
CA GLU A 368 27.50 38.75 7.81
C GLU A 368 27.01 37.69 6.82
N PRO A 369 26.26 36.67 7.28
CA PRO A 369 25.69 35.69 6.38
C PRO A 369 24.70 36.35 5.41
N LYS A 370 24.72 35.95 4.14
CA LYS A 370 23.71 36.31 3.15
C LYS A 370 22.64 35.21 3.08
N LYS A 371 21.71 35.32 2.12
CA LYS A 371 20.60 34.38 1.97
C LYS A 371 21.08 32.91 1.78
N PRO A 372 20.62 31.96 2.63
CA PRO A 372 20.91 30.55 2.46
C PRO A 372 20.33 29.94 1.18
N GLY A 373 20.83 28.76 0.82
CA GLY A 373 20.19 27.92 -0.17
C GLY A 373 18.90 27.28 0.36
N PHE A 374 17.90 27.10 -0.52
CA PHE A 374 16.64 26.38 -0.23
C PHE A 374 15.73 27.00 0.87
N VAL A 375 15.67 28.32 0.99
CA VAL A 375 14.86 29.01 2.02
C VAL A 375 13.34 28.76 1.90
N THR A 376 12.82 28.35 0.73
CA THR A 376 11.35 28.23 0.49
C THR A 376 10.87 27.08 -0.43
N GLU A 377 11.71 26.19 -0.97
CA GLU A 377 11.26 25.23 -2.00
C GLU A 377 11.54 23.76 -1.64
N VAL A 378 10.55 23.12 -1.01
CA VAL A 378 10.39 21.64 -1.04
C VAL A 378 9.01 21.25 -1.61
N SER A 379 8.25 22.21 -2.14
CA SER A 379 6.95 21.95 -2.78
C SER A 379 7.05 21.25 -4.15
N PHE A 380 8.26 21.01 -4.69
CA PHE A 380 8.45 20.40 -6.01
C PHE A 380 8.73 18.89 -6.00
N PHE A 381 8.87 18.22 -4.84
CA PHE A 381 9.20 16.79 -4.79
C PHE A 381 8.21 15.95 -3.97
N GLY A 382 6.93 16.32 -4.05
CA GLY A 382 5.80 15.49 -3.61
C GLY A 382 5.11 14.79 -4.78
N THR A 383 5.38 13.50 -4.94
CA THR A 383 4.50 12.50 -5.60
C THR A 383 3.91 12.86 -6.96
N GLU A 384 4.65 12.68 -8.06
CA GLU A 384 4.04 12.12 -9.26
C GLU A 384 4.18 10.60 -9.21
N THR A 385 3.06 9.97 -8.95
CA THR A 385 2.82 8.55 -9.10
C THR A 385 3.33 8.08 -10.46
N PHE A 386 4.09 7.00 -10.45
CA PHE A 386 4.45 6.22 -11.62
C PHE A 386 3.17 5.85 -12.39
N SER A 387 2.80 6.65 -13.39
CA SER A 387 1.84 6.24 -14.40
C SER A 387 2.49 5.12 -15.22
N SER A 388 1.94 3.93 -15.04
CA SER A 388 2.28 2.72 -15.75
C SER A 388 2.35 2.94 -17.26
N ARG A 389 3.50 2.56 -17.83
CA ARG A 389 3.73 2.29 -19.25
C ARG A 389 2.48 1.73 -19.95
N LYS A 390 1.91 2.48 -20.90
CA LYS A 390 1.23 1.85 -22.05
C LYS A 390 2.22 1.74 -23.19
N LYS A 391 2.52 0.50 -23.54
CA LYS A 391 3.24 0.12 -24.75
C LYS A 391 2.52 0.66 -25.98
N THR A 392 3.31 1.15 -26.91
CA THR A 392 3.00 1.42 -28.31
C THR A 392 2.45 0.19 -29.03
N SER A 393 1.54 0.41 -29.99
CA SER A 393 1.52 -0.34 -31.25
C SER A 393 1.08 0.60 -32.37
N TYR A 394 1.92 0.64 -33.41
CA TYR A 394 1.60 1.18 -34.72
C TYR A 394 0.72 0.21 -35.51
N ARG A 395 0.02 0.78 -36.51
CA ARG A 395 -0.85 0.19 -37.55
C ARG A 395 -2.24 -0.27 -37.13
#